data_AF-A0A523YWR3-F1
#
_entry.id   AF-A0A523YWR3-F1
#
_cell.length_a   1.000
_cell.length_b   1.000
_cell.length_c   1.000
_cell.angle_alpha   90.00
_cell.angle_beta   90.00
_cell.angle_gamma   90.00
#
_symmetry.space_group_name_H-M   'P 1'
#
loop_
_entity.id
_entity.type
_entity.pdbx_description
1 polymer ?
#
loop_
_entity_poly.entity_id
_entity_poly.type
_entity_poly.pdbx_seq_one_letter_code
_entity_poly.pdbx_strand_id
1 'polypeptide(L)'
;MLTVFERIINRQLPAKIFFEDDQVIVIADHYPRTPVHLLIIPKLVTKNFYEAPPETLNMLNKYAKMIAEKLGITDHFRVIINNGYGQEIDHIHYHFMSDRGAENLKFIE
;
A
#
# COMPACT_ATOMS: atom_id res chain seq x y z
N MET A 1 9.90 -13.65 -12.75
CA MET A 1 10.86 -12.60 -12.36
C MET A 1 10.25 -11.87 -11.18
N LEU A 2 11.02 -11.53 -10.14
CA LEU A 2 10.49 -10.82 -8.98
C LEU A 2 9.98 -9.44 -9.40
N THR A 3 8.80 -9.06 -8.93
CA THR A 3 8.28 -7.70 -9.03
C THR A 3 9.11 -6.73 -8.19
N VAL A 4 9.00 -5.43 -8.47
CA VAL A 4 9.68 -4.39 -7.68
C VAL A 4 9.26 -4.46 -6.21
N PHE A 5 7.99 -4.77 -5.92
CA PHE A 5 7.51 -4.93 -4.54
C PHE A 5 8.09 -6.14 -3.83
N GLU A 6 8.22 -7.29 -4.50
CA GLU A 6 8.92 -8.44 -3.93
C GLU A 6 10.38 -8.09 -3.59
N ARG A 7 11.05 -7.31 -4.45
CA ARG A 7 12.41 -6.84 -4.16
C ARG A 7 12.46 -5.90 -2.95
N ILE A 8 11.45 -5.05 -2.74
CA ILE A 8 11.33 -4.19 -1.55
C ILE A 8 11.06 -5.03 -0.29
N ILE A 9 10.12 -5.97 -0.36
CA ILE A 9 9.78 -6.91 0.74
C ILE A 9 11.03 -7.69 1.15
N ASN A 10 11.80 -8.17 0.17
CA ASN A 10 13.07 -8.89 0.38
C ASN A 10 14.25 -7.99 0.75
N ARG A 11 14.04 -6.70 1.02
CA ARG A 11 15.08 -5.70 1.35
C ARG A 11 16.18 -5.55 0.30
N GLN A 12 15.91 -5.92 -0.95
CA GLN A 12 16.83 -5.77 -2.08
C GLN A 12 16.75 -4.37 -2.70
N LEU A 13 15.68 -3.65 -2.44
CA LEU A 13 15.48 -2.25 -2.83
C LEU A 13 15.06 -1.43 -1.61
N PRO A 14 15.54 -0.18 -1.49
CA PRO A 14 15.11 0.71 -0.42
C PRO A 14 13.66 1.18 -0.66
N ALA A 15 12.95 1.44 0.42
CA ALA A 15 11.64 2.11 0.41
C ALA A 15 11.44 2.89 1.71
N LYS A 16 10.62 3.94 1.67
CA LYS A 16 10.17 4.63 2.89
C LYS A 16 9.00 3.85 3.48
N ILE A 17 9.27 3.01 4.47
CA ILE A 17 8.28 2.11 5.05
C ILE A 17 7.51 2.84 6.14
N PHE A 18 6.20 2.96 6.00
CA PHE A 18 5.31 3.58 6.98
C PHE A 18 4.83 2.57 8.03
N PHE A 19 4.58 1.34 7.59
CA PHE A 19 4.12 0.25 8.45
C PHE A 19 4.51 -1.08 7.82
N GLU A 20 4.85 -2.07 8.65
CA GLU A 20 5.08 -3.43 8.20
C GLU A 20 4.76 -4.43 9.30
N ASP A 21 4.17 -5.55 8.92
CA ASP A 21 4.01 -6.73 9.76
C ASP A 21 4.15 -8.02 8.92
N ASP A 22 3.71 -9.16 9.44
CA ASP A 22 3.82 -10.45 8.77
C ASP A 22 2.94 -10.57 7.52
N GLN A 23 1.91 -9.74 7.36
CA GLN A 23 0.94 -9.86 6.27
C GLN A 23 1.12 -8.78 5.19
N VAL A 24 1.56 -7.58 5.57
CA VAL A 24 1.68 -6.45 4.65
C VAL A 24 2.95 -5.63 4.86
N ILE A 25 3.31 -4.92 3.81
CA ILE A 25 4.20 -3.76 3.87
C ILE A 25 3.46 -2.54 3.32
N VAL A 26 3.58 -1.41 4.01
CA VAL A 26 3.02 -0.12 3.60
C VAL A 26 4.17 0.83 3.37
N ILE A 27 4.31 1.32 2.15
CA ILE A 27 5.40 2.22 1.75
C ILE A 27 4.86 3.53 1.20
N ALA A 28 5.64 4.61 1.27
CA ALA A 28 5.33 5.78 0.47
C ALA A 28 5.54 5.46 -1.02
N ASP A 29 4.62 5.92 -1.85
CA ASP A 29 4.81 5.90 -3.30
C ASP A 29 6.02 6.77 -3.66
N HIS A 30 6.87 6.28 -4.56
CA HIS A 30 8.05 7.00 -5.01
C HIS A 30 7.69 8.26 -5.82
N TYR A 31 6.54 8.25 -6.48
CA TYR A 31 5.97 9.36 -7.27
C TYR A 31 4.60 9.77 -6.69
N PRO A 32 4.57 10.42 -5.52
CA PRO A 32 3.33 10.75 -4.83
C PRO A 32 2.43 11.67 -5.67
N ARG A 33 1.13 11.37 -5.73
CA ARG A 33 0.11 12.21 -6.40
C ARG A 33 -0.61 13.15 -5.45
N THR A 34 -0.49 12.90 -4.15
CA THR A 34 -1.06 13.67 -3.04
C THR A 34 -0.05 13.69 -1.87
N PRO A 35 -0.15 14.64 -0.93
CA PRO A 35 0.71 14.72 0.25
C PRO A 35 0.87 13.39 1.00
N VAL A 36 -0.24 12.67 1.24
CA VAL A 36 -0.22 11.27 1.63
C VAL A 36 -0.50 10.44 0.39
N HIS A 37 0.50 9.69 -0.08
CA HIS A 37 0.31 8.64 -1.09
C HIS A 37 1.09 7.41 -0.65
N LEU A 38 0.37 6.45 -0.07
CA LEU A 38 0.92 5.19 0.43
C LEU A 38 0.46 4.03 -0.44
N LEU A 39 1.30 3.02 -0.56
CA LEU A 39 1.00 1.74 -1.21
C LEU A 39 0.87 0.67 -0.13
N ILE A 40 -0.30 0.04 -0.02
CA ILE A 40 -0.55 -1.10 0.86
C ILE A 40 -0.36 -2.37 0.03
N ILE A 41 0.66 -3.16 0.35
CA ILE A 41 1.09 -4.29 -0.47
C ILE A 41 1.08 -5.55 0.40
N PRO A 42 0.36 -6.63 0.03
CA PRO A 42 0.43 -7.88 0.75
C PRO A 42 1.81 -8.54 0.57
N LYS A 43 2.29 -9.25 1.59
CA LYS A 43 3.49 -10.11 1.44
C LYS A 43 3.18 -11.37 0.62
N LEU A 44 1.93 -11.81 0.62
CA LEU A 44 1.44 -12.85 -0.29
C LEU A 44 1.31 -12.29 -1.70
N VAL A 45 2.15 -12.79 -2.62
CA VAL A 45 2.15 -12.37 -4.01
C VAL A 45 0.90 -12.87 -4.72
N THR A 46 0.03 -11.93 -5.10
CA THR A 46 -1.09 -12.16 -6.01
C THR A 46 -1.06 -11.07 -7.08
N LYS A 47 -1.31 -11.45 -8.34
CA LYS A 47 -1.00 -10.58 -9.49
C LYS A 47 -1.80 -9.28 -9.48
N ASN A 48 -3.11 -9.35 -9.24
CA ASN A 48 -4.04 -8.24 -9.40
C ASN A 48 -5.30 -8.46 -8.53
N PHE A 49 -6.24 -7.52 -8.59
CA PHE A 49 -7.50 -7.61 -7.84
C PHE A 49 -8.33 -8.84 -8.20
N TYR A 50 -8.41 -9.19 -9.49
CA TYR A 50 -9.22 -10.30 -9.99
C TYR A 50 -8.72 -11.67 -9.50
N GLU A 51 -7.40 -11.84 -9.43
CA GLU A 51 -6.77 -13.11 -9.01
C GLU A 51 -6.57 -13.21 -7.49
N ALA A 52 -6.71 -12.11 -6.75
CA ALA A 52 -6.52 -12.10 -5.30
C ALA A 52 -7.68 -12.82 -4.58
N PRO A 53 -7.38 -13.72 -3.62
CA PRO A 53 -8.40 -14.35 -2.80
C PRO A 53 -9.20 -13.32 -1.98
N PRO A 54 -10.50 -13.53 -1.72
CA PRO A 54 -11.33 -12.63 -0.92
C PRO A 54 -10.73 -12.29 0.45
N GLU A 55 -10.03 -13.24 1.08
CA GLU A 55 -9.37 -13.06 2.37
C GLU A 55 -8.25 -12.03 2.29
N THR A 56 -7.49 -12.01 1.18
CA THR A 56 -6.43 -11.03 0.92
C THR A 56 -7.03 -9.64 0.76
N LEU A 57 -8.13 -9.52 0.00
CA LEU A 57 -8.82 -8.24 -0.20
C LEU A 57 -9.41 -7.69 1.11
N ASN A 58 -10.03 -8.56 1.92
CA ASN A 58 -10.55 -8.18 3.23
C ASN A 58 -9.43 -7.73 4.18
N MET A 59 -8.29 -8.42 4.13
CA MET A 59 -7.09 -8.04 4.89
C MET A 59 -6.59 -6.65 4.47
N LEU A 60 -6.44 -6.37 3.17
CA LEU A 60 -6.01 -5.05 2.66
C LEU A 60 -6.98 -3.92 3.07
N ASN A 61 -8.29 -4.19 3.05
CA ASN A 61 -9.31 -3.25 3.54
C ASN A 61 -9.12 -2.91 5.03
N LYS A 62 -8.75 -3.87 5.87
CA LYS A 62 -8.46 -3.63 7.29
C LYS A 62 -7.25 -2.72 7.47
N TYR A 63 -6.18 -2.94 6.70
CA TYR A 63 -5.00 -2.08 6.75
C TYR A 63 -5.26 -0.66 6.25
N ALA A 64 -6.10 -0.48 5.22
CA ALA A 64 -6.51 0.85 4.78
C ALA A 64 -7.22 1.62 5.91
N LYS A 65 -8.12 0.98 6.65
CA LYS A 65 -8.78 1.59 7.83
C LYS A 65 -7.78 1.94 8.93
N MET A 66 -6.89 1.00 9.26
CA MET A 66 -5.83 1.23 10.26
C MET A 66 -4.93 2.43 9.88
N ILE A 67 -4.58 2.59 8.60
CA ILE A 67 -3.80 3.74 8.13
C ILE A 67 -4.58 5.05 8.32
N ALA A 68 -5.87 5.06 7.98
CA ALA A 68 -6.71 6.25 8.18
C ALA A 68 -6.81 6.65 9.66
N GLU A 69 -6.95 5.67 10.56
CA GLU A 69 -6.92 5.88 12.02
C GLU A 69 -5.55 6.41 12.49
N LYS A 70 -4.44 5.80 12.05
CA LYS A 70 -3.08 6.24 12.40
C LYS A 70 -2.78 7.67 11.95
N LEU A 71 -3.33 8.09 10.82
CA LEU A 71 -3.11 9.42 10.26
C LEU A 71 -4.15 10.45 10.74
N GLY A 72 -5.19 10.04 11.48
CA GLY A 72 -6.23 10.94 12.00
C GLY A 72 -7.16 11.48 10.92
N ILE A 73 -7.37 10.74 9.83
CA ILE A 73 -8.11 11.16 8.62
C ILE A 73 -9.22 10.15 8.26
N THR A 74 -9.90 9.59 9.25
CA THR A 74 -10.91 8.52 9.06
C THR A 74 -12.09 8.92 8.17
N ASP A 75 -12.29 10.22 7.93
CA ASP A 75 -13.33 10.80 7.08
C ASP A 75 -12.78 11.39 5.77
N HIS A 76 -11.46 11.30 5.51
CA HIS A 76 -10.83 12.05 4.42
C HIS A 76 -9.66 11.31 3.75
N PHE A 77 -9.98 10.34 2.89
CA PHE A 77 -9.02 9.62 2.06
C PHE A 77 -9.68 8.96 0.84
N ARG A 78 -8.87 8.50 -0.10
CA ARG A 78 -9.27 7.63 -1.22
C ARG A 78 -8.48 6.34 -1.17
N VAL A 79 -9.12 5.24 -1.53
CA VAL A 79 -8.49 3.95 -1.81
C VAL A 79 -8.70 3.63 -3.29
N ILE A 80 -7.62 3.46 -4.04
CA ILE A 80 -7.66 3.16 -5.48
C ILE A 80 -6.95 1.84 -5.73
N ILE A 81 -7.55 1.01 -6.56
CA ILE A 81 -7.04 -0.30 -6.96
C ILE A 81 -7.13 -0.37 -8.48
N ASN A 82 -6.02 -0.65 -9.14
CA ASN A 82 -5.97 -0.83 -10.59
C ASN A 82 -5.88 -2.32 -10.91
N ASN A 83 -6.60 -2.78 -11.93
CA ASN A 83 -6.61 -4.19 -12.35
C ASN A 83 -6.43 -4.27 -13.88
N GLY A 84 -5.22 -4.56 -14.34
CA GLY A 84 -4.85 -4.61 -15.76
C GLY A 84 -4.83 -3.24 -16.47
N TYR A 85 -5.83 -2.39 -16.24
CA TYR A 85 -5.87 -1.01 -16.74
C TYR A 85 -5.29 -0.05 -15.69
N GLY A 86 -4.19 0.62 -16.03
CA GLY A 86 -3.46 1.50 -15.10
C GLY A 86 -2.65 0.76 -14.03
N GLN A 87 -2.56 -0.57 -14.11
CA GLN A 87 -1.73 -1.37 -13.22
C GLN A 87 -0.33 -1.52 -13.84
N GLU A 88 0.68 -0.93 -13.20
CA GLU A 88 2.06 -0.97 -13.70
C GLU A 88 2.87 -2.15 -13.14
N ILE A 89 2.47 -2.67 -11.98
CA ILE A 89 3.18 -3.75 -11.27
C ILE A 89 2.22 -4.92 -11.07
N ASP A 90 2.64 -6.10 -11.52
CA ASP A 90 1.92 -7.38 -11.43
C ASP A 90 1.95 -7.98 -10.01
N HIS A 91 1.64 -7.15 -9.01
CA HIS A 91 1.45 -7.51 -7.62
C HIS A 91 0.39 -6.54 -7.06
N ILE A 92 -0.74 -7.07 -6.60
CA ILE A 92 -1.85 -6.25 -6.08
C ILE A 92 -1.34 -5.26 -5.02
N HIS A 93 -1.83 -4.03 -5.12
CA HIS A 93 -1.52 -2.98 -4.17
C HIS A 93 -2.69 -1.99 -4.13
N TYR A 94 -2.92 -1.42 -2.96
CA TYR A 94 -3.90 -0.34 -2.80
C TYR A 94 -3.16 0.97 -2.72
N HIS A 95 -3.53 1.92 -3.57
CA HIS A 95 -3.14 3.31 -3.37
C HIS A 95 -4.03 3.92 -2.30
N PHE A 96 -3.44 4.29 -1.16
CA PHE A 96 -4.08 5.07 -0.13
C PHE A 96 -3.65 6.53 -0.27
N MET A 97 -4.59 7.40 -0.61
CA MET A 97 -4.32 8.80 -0.97
C MET A 97 -5.11 9.77 -0.10
N SER A 98 -4.46 10.81 0.39
CA SER A 98 -5.12 11.95 1.04
C SER A 98 -4.28 13.22 0.87
N ASP A 99 -4.95 14.38 0.87
CA ASP A 99 -4.30 15.69 0.99
C ASP A 99 -4.23 16.19 2.44
N ARG A 100 -4.65 15.39 3.42
CA ARG A 100 -4.53 15.62 4.88
C ARG A 100 -3.70 14.55 5.56
N GLY A 101 -3.22 14.82 6.78
CA GLY A 101 -2.55 13.84 7.65
C GLY A 101 -1.07 13.60 7.33
N ALA A 102 -0.47 14.40 6.43
CA ALA A 102 0.94 14.26 6.06
C ALA A 102 1.89 14.52 7.25
N GLU A 103 1.48 15.38 8.18
CA GLU A 103 2.16 15.67 9.44
C GLU A 103 2.28 14.44 10.37
N ASN A 104 1.43 13.44 10.17
CA ASN A 104 1.41 12.20 10.96
C ASN A 104 2.19 11.06 10.30
N LEU A 105 2.77 11.27 9.11
CA LEU A 105 3.62 10.28 8.46
C LEU A 105 4.92 10.09 9.26
N LYS A 106 5.12 8.87 9.76
CA LYS A 106 6.35 8.44 10.42
C LYS A 106 6.84 7.17 9.74
N PHE A 107 8.04 7.23 9.18
CA PHE A 107 8.66 6.08 8.51
C PHE A 107 9.57 5.34 9.49
N ILE A 108 9.56 4.02 9.43
CA ILE A 108 10.49 3.18 10.19
C ILE A 108 11.87 3.22 9.52
N GLU A 109 12.92 3.23 10.33
CA GLU A 109 14.33 3.17 9.89
C GLU A 109 14.72 1.75 9.42
#